data_AF-A0A0M8MNB0-F1
#
_entry.id   AF-A0A0M8MNB0-F1
#
_cell.length_a   1.000
_cell.length_b   1.000
_cell.length_c   1.000
_cell.angle_alpha   90.00
_cell.angle_beta   90.00
_cell.angle_gamma   90.00
#
_symmetry.space_group_name_H-M   'P 1'
#
loop_
_entity.id
_entity.type
_entity.pdbx_description
1 polymer ?
#
loop_
_entity_poly.entity_id
_entity_poly.type
_entity_poly.pdbx_seq_one_letter_code
_entity_poly.pdbx_strand_id
1 'polypeptide(L)'
;MAKSLRASSKLAARNRKRYTDTSDYAVTAAARLQMVSDRLKQRIAMPKLSELEAEDDDEDKDMEDATAKEPASTDTAVDGEMQVEEAPNKKISTSGPRGSRNEQWRKARGLPMHRKTARKAGKAKRRR
;
A
#
# COMPACT_ATOMS: atom_id res chain seq x y z
N MET A 1 -24.23 43.65 25.31
CA MET A 1 -23.84 42.23 25.42
C MET A 1 -23.10 41.81 24.16
N ALA A 2 -21.86 41.33 24.26
CA ALA A 2 -21.17 40.75 23.11
C ALA A 2 -21.79 39.39 22.71
N LYS A 3 -21.70 39.03 21.44
CA LYS A 3 -22.17 37.72 20.94
C LYS A 3 -21.13 36.64 21.26
N SER A 4 -21.58 35.48 21.77
CA SER A 4 -20.69 34.34 22.04
C SER A 4 -20.10 33.75 20.75
N LEU A 5 -19.01 32.97 20.87
CA LEU A 5 -18.39 32.29 19.73
C LEU A 5 -19.37 31.35 19.01
N ARG A 6 -20.28 30.72 19.77
CA ARG A 6 -21.30 29.79 19.29
C ARG A 6 -22.63 30.45 18.94
N ALA A 7 -22.72 31.78 18.99
CA ALA A 7 -23.94 32.49 18.63
C ALA A 7 -24.33 32.17 17.18
N SER A 8 -25.59 31.76 16.96
CA SER A 8 -26.10 31.32 15.66
C SER A 8 -25.85 32.35 14.55
N SER A 9 -26.12 33.63 14.81
CA SER A 9 -25.86 34.72 13.84
C SER A 9 -24.39 34.83 13.43
N LYS A 10 -23.44 34.59 14.36
CA LYS A 10 -22.00 34.59 14.06
C LYS A 10 -21.60 33.34 13.27
N LEU A 11 -22.12 32.16 13.63
CA LEU A 11 -21.86 30.92 12.90
C LEU A 11 -22.39 30.99 11.46
N ALA A 12 -23.62 31.48 11.26
CA ALA A 12 -24.20 31.66 9.93
C ALA A 12 -23.35 32.59 9.04
N ALA A 13 -22.87 33.71 9.60
CA ALA A 13 -21.97 34.62 8.88
C ALA A 13 -20.63 33.97 8.53
N ARG A 14 -20.04 33.18 9.43
CA ARG A 14 -18.79 32.42 9.14
C ARG A 14 -19.01 31.36 8.08
N ASN A 15 -20.12 30.62 8.14
CA ASN A 15 -20.44 29.58 7.17
C ASN A 15 -20.62 30.18 5.77
N ARG A 16 -21.32 31.32 5.66
CA ARG A 16 -21.44 32.03 4.38
C ARG A 16 -20.07 32.40 3.80
N LYS A 17 -19.14 32.88 4.62
CA LYS A 17 -17.78 33.20 4.19
C LYS A 17 -16.94 31.98 3.79
N ARG A 18 -17.26 30.78 4.27
CA ARG A 18 -16.43 29.57 4.06
C ARG A 18 -16.94 28.67 2.93
N TYR A 19 -18.26 28.59 2.76
CA TYR A 19 -18.89 27.57 1.93
C TYR A 19 -19.64 28.14 0.72
N THR A 20 -19.58 29.45 0.49
CA THR A 20 -20.06 30.00 -0.78
C THR A 20 -18.94 29.86 -1.81
N ASP A 21 -19.28 29.34 -2.99
CA ASP A 21 -18.28 28.99 -4.03
C ASP A 21 -17.47 30.22 -4.50
N THR A 22 -18.08 31.40 -4.43
CA THR A 22 -17.45 32.68 -4.80
C THR A 22 -16.65 33.33 -3.67
N SER A 23 -16.60 32.73 -2.47
CA SER A 23 -15.84 33.30 -1.35
C SER A 23 -14.34 33.06 -1.49
N ASP A 24 -13.53 34.05 -1.10
CA ASP A 24 -12.06 33.95 -1.10
C ASP A 24 -11.55 32.73 -0.31
N TYR A 25 -12.24 32.35 0.77
CA TYR A 25 -11.87 31.18 1.55
C TYR A 25 -12.05 29.87 0.77
N ALA A 26 -13.16 29.73 0.03
CA ALA A 26 -13.41 28.55 -0.79
C ALA A 26 -12.43 28.50 -1.97
N VAL A 27 -12.23 29.63 -2.65
CA VAL A 27 -11.32 29.75 -3.81
C VAL A 27 -9.87 29.42 -3.41
N THR A 28 -9.37 30.02 -2.32
CA THR A 28 -7.99 29.75 -1.88
C THR A 28 -7.81 28.33 -1.36
N ALA A 29 -8.81 27.72 -0.74
CA ALA A 29 -8.76 26.32 -0.33
C ALA A 29 -8.72 25.38 -1.55
N ALA A 30 -9.55 25.63 -2.57
CA ALA A 30 -9.56 24.87 -3.81
C ALA A 30 -8.22 24.98 -4.55
N ALA A 31 -7.66 26.19 -4.67
CA ALA A 31 -6.36 26.40 -5.31
C ALA A 31 -5.23 25.60 -4.62
N ARG A 32 -5.17 25.61 -3.29
CA ARG A 32 -4.19 24.81 -2.54
C ARG A 32 -4.37 23.31 -2.76
N LEU A 33 -5.61 22.83 -2.81
CA LEU A 33 -5.90 21.42 -3.10
C LEU A 33 -5.41 21.02 -4.48
N GLN A 34 -5.62 21.85 -5.50
CA GLN A 34 -5.12 21.58 -6.86
C GLN A 34 -3.60 21.49 -6.89
N MET A 35 -2.89 22.48 -6.31
CA MET A 35 -1.43 22.48 -6.22
C MET A 35 -0.87 21.22 -5.56
N VAL A 36 -1.50 20.76 -4.47
CA VAL A 36 -1.08 19.53 -3.79
C VAL A 36 -1.35 18.32 -4.66
N SER A 37 -2.51 18.26 -5.32
CA SER A 37 -2.85 17.15 -6.22
C SER A 37 -1.88 17.04 -7.40
N ASP A 38 -1.46 18.17 -7.96
CA ASP A 38 -0.56 18.20 -9.11
C ASP A 38 0.86 17.80 -8.68
N ARG A 39 1.32 18.29 -7.52
CA ARG A 39 2.59 17.84 -6.93
C ARG A 39 2.61 16.34 -6.65
N LEU A 40 1.48 15.77 -6.21
CA LEU A 40 1.36 14.33 -5.98
C LEU A 40 1.40 13.54 -7.29
N LYS A 41 0.69 13.99 -8.34
CA LYS A 41 0.76 13.36 -9.67
C LYS A 41 2.20 13.39 -10.21
N GLN A 42 2.89 14.52 -10.09
CA GLN A 42 4.30 14.65 -10.47
C GLN A 42 5.20 13.67 -9.71
N ARG A 43 5.01 13.54 -8.39
CA ARG A 43 5.77 12.58 -7.56
C ARG A 43 5.47 11.11 -7.83
N ILE A 44 4.29 10.79 -8.34
CA ILE A 44 3.93 9.43 -8.73
C ILE A 44 4.51 9.10 -10.11
N ALA A 45 4.58 10.08 -11.01
CA ALA A 45 5.16 9.90 -12.34
C ALA A 45 6.70 9.82 -12.30
N MET A 46 7.33 10.53 -11.37
CA MET A 46 8.77 10.38 -11.13
C MET A 46 9.05 9.07 -10.38
N PRO A 47 10.09 8.30 -10.78
CA PRO A 47 10.52 7.14 -10.02
C PRO A 47 10.91 7.55 -8.60
N LYS A 48 10.79 6.62 -7.66
CA LYS A 48 11.20 6.88 -6.29
C LYS A 48 12.70 7.07 -6.28
N LEU A 49 13.19 8.02 -5.46
CA LEU A 49 14.62 8.26 -5.33
C LEU A 49 15.39 6.97 -4.96
N SER A 50 14.76 6.11 -4.14
CA SER A 50 15.29 4.79 -3.74
C SER A 50 15.43 3.77 -4.88
N GLU A 51 14.75 4.00 -6.01
CA GLU A 51 14.80 3.14 -7.19
C GLU A 51 15.90 3.64 -8.14
N LEU A 52 16.05 4.97 -8.27
CA LEU A 52 17.16 5.56 -9.02
C LEU A 52 18.52 5.32 -8.36
N GLU A 53 18.62 5.42 -7.02
CA GLU A 53 19.86 5.11 -6.29
C GLU A 53 20.26 3.62 -6.35
N ALA A 54 19.35 2.74 -6.76
CA ALA A 54 19.63 1.32 -6.94
C ALA A 54 20.11 0.99 -8.38
N GLU A 55 19.71 1.77 -9.38
CA GLU A 55 20.15 1.60 -10.77
C GLU A 55 21.57 2.16 -11.01
N ASP A 56 21.97 3.23 -10.30
CA ASP A 56 23.31 3.83 -10.41
C ASP A 56 24.45 2.97 -9.82
N ASP A 57 24.17 1.95 -8.98
CA ASP A 57 25.23 1.07 -8.41
C ASP A 57 25.51 -0.17 -9.29
N ASP A 58 24.66 -0.41 -10.31
CA ASP A 58 24.76 -1.52 -11.26
C ASP A 58 25.43 -1.13 -12.59
N GLU A 59 25.46 0.16 -12.99
CA GLU A 59 26.07 0.59 -14.27
C GLU A 59 27.60 0.88 -14.20
N ASP A 60 28.18 1.04 -13.01
CA ASP A 60 29.59 1.44 -12.84
C ASP A 60 30.60 0.28 -12.68
N LYS A 61 30.18 -1.00 -12.83
CA LYS A 61 31.06 -2.17 -12.59
C LYS A 61 31.48 -3.01 -13.81
N ASP A 62 31.05 -2.67 -15.03
CA ASP A 62 31.25 -3.52 -16.22
C ASP A 62 32.22 -2.96 -17.29
N MET A 63 33.17 -2.08 -16.94
CA MET A 63 34.08 -1.47 -17.92
C MET A 63 35.56 -1.34 -17.49
N GLU A 64 36.12 -2.31 -16.75
CA GLU A 64 37.59 -2.38 -16.59
C GLU A 64 38.10 -3.79 -16.25
N ASP A 65 38.17 -4.68 -17.26
CA ASP A 65 39.06 -5.85 -17.22
C ASP A 65 39.96 -5.88 -18.45
N ALA A 66 41.26 -5.63 -18.23
CA ALA A 66 42.38 -6.28 -18.94
C ALA A 66 43.73 -5.73 -18.44
N THR A 67 44.43 -6.50 -17.60
CA THR A 67 45.87 -6.91 -17.72
C THR A 67 46.59 -7.04 -16.37
N ALA A 68 46.81 -8.28 -15.91
CA ALA A 68 48.15 -8.88 -15.71
C ALA A 68 48.12 -10.19 -14.89
N LYS A 69 48.70 -11.24 -15.50
CA LYS A 69 48.99 -12.64 -15.10
C LYS A 69 49.72 -12.84 -13.76
N GLU A 70 49.24 -13.76 -12.90
CA GLU A 70 49.74 -15.15 -12.57
C GLU A 70 50.80 -15.24 -11.42
N PRO A 71 51.07 -16.41 -10.77
CA PRO A 71 50.17 -17.48 -10.29
C PRO A 71 50.58 -18.13 -8.93
N ALA A 72 49.81 -19.16 -8.53
CA ALA A 72 50.13 -20.31 -7.66
C ALA A 72 49.76 -20.26 -6.16
N SER A 73 48.80 -21.11 -5.76
CA SER A 73 49.09 -22.29 -4.91
C SER A 73 47.84 -23.21 -4.76
N THR A 74 48.01 -24.43 -5.27
CA THR A 74 47.40 -25.76 -4.95
C THR A 74 46.43 -25.85 -3.75
N ASP A 75 45.18 -26.29 -3.96
CA ASP A 75 44.69 -27.71 -3.98
C ASP A 75 44.44 -28.29 -2.58
N THR A 76 43.18 -28.65 -2.28
CA THR A 76 42.80 -29.91 -1.58
C THR A 76 41.28 -30.10 -1.71
N ALA A 77 40.88 -30.99 -2.60
CA ALA A 77 39.58 -31.63 -2.63
C ALA A 77 39.37 -32.50 -1.37
N VAL A 78 38.18 -32.46 -0.77
CA VAL A 78 37.68 -33.56 0.07
C VAL A 78 36.30 -33.95 -0.44
N ASP A 79 36.30 -35.13 -1.03
CA ASP A 79 35.18 -35.94 -1.48
C ASP A 79 34.34 -36.41 -0.29
N GLY A 80 33.03 -36.50 -0.47
CA GLY A 80 32.07 -36.82 0.59
C GLY A 80 30.71 -37.19 0.03
N GLU A 81 30.67 -38.27 -0.74
CA GLU A 81 29.44 -38.95 -1.17
C GLU A 81 28.54 -39.29 0.04
N MET A 82 27.39 -38.63 0.14
CA MET A 82 26.31 -39.02 1.06
C MET A 82 25.13 -39.53 0.22
N GLN A 83 24.98 -40.85 0.17
CA GLN A 83 23.81 -41.54 -0.38
C GLN A 83 22.54 -41.06 0.35
N VAL A 84 21.60 -40.48 -0.40
CA VAL A 84 20.23 -40.21 0.06
C VAL A 84 19.28 -40.97 -0.84
N GLU A 85 18.73 -42.06 -0.32
CA GLU A 85 17.65 -42.85 -0.92
C GLU A 85 16.47 -41.94 -1.34
N GLU A 86 16.16 -41.98 -2.64
CA GLU A 86 15.17 -41.12 -3.29
C GLU A 86 13.74 -41.65 -3.08
N ALA A 87 13.09 -41.21 -1.99
CA ALA A 87 11.64 -41.33 -1.89
C ALA A 87 10.97 -40.40 -2.93
N PRO A 88 9.88 -40.81 -3.62
CA PRO A 88 9.31 -40.03 -4.71
C PRO A 88 8.88 -38.65 -4.20
N ASN A 89 9.52 -37.61 -4.75
CA ASN A 89 9.22 -36.20 -4.49
C ASN A 89 7.78 -35.89 -4.89
N LYS A 90 6.84 -36.08 -3.94
CA LYS A 90 5.45 -35.66 -4.10
C LYS A 90 5.47 -34.15 -4.24
N LYS A 91 5.21 -33.65 -5.45
CA LYS A 91 5.11 -32.22 -5.75
C LYS A 91 4.08 -31.59 -4.81
N ILE A 92 4.54 -30.90 -3.77
CA ILE A 92 3.67 -30.19 -2.84
C ILE A 92 3.15 -28.96 -3.60
N SER A 93 1.87 -28.98 -3.96
CA SER A 93 1.23 -27.81 -4.57
C SER A 93 1.13 -26.70 -3.53
N THR A 94 1.96 -25.68 -3.67
CA THR A 94 1.93 -24.46 -2.85
C THR A 94 0.79 -23.52 -3.26
N SER A 95 0.02 -23.85 -4.31
CA SER A 95 -1.12 -23.07 -4.78
C SER A 95 -2.42 -23.40 -4.02
N GLY A 96 -2.34 -23.57 -2.69
CA GLY A 96 -3.51 -23.69 -1.84
C GLY A 96 -4.37 -22.42 -1.88
N PRO A 97 -5.68 -22.52 -1.64
CA PRO A 97 -6.58 -21.36 -1.68
C PRO A 97 -6.14 -20.30 -0.65
N ARG A 98 -5.84 -19.09 -1.14
CA ARG A 98 -5.51 -17.89 -0.33
C ARG A 98 -6.75 -17.31 0.35
N GLY A 99 -7.55 -18.16 0.98
CA GLY A 99 -8.73 -17.75 1.74
C GLY A 99 -8.33 -17.02 3.02
N SER A 100 -9.22 -16.19 3.55
CA SER A 100 -9.02 -15.58 4.87
C SER A 100 -9.22 -16.60 5.99
N ARG A 101 -8.49 -16.46 7.09
CA ARG A 101 -8.67 -17.30 8.30
C ARG A 101 -10.12 -17.33 8.79
N ASN A 102 -10.85 -16.23 8.59
CA ASN A 102 -12.28 -16.16 8.91
C ASN A 102 -13.11 -17.12 8.04
N GLU A 103 -12.81 -17.22 6.75
CA GLU A 103 -13.52 -18.10 5.82
C GLU A 103 -13.31 -19.57 6.18
N GLN A 104 -12.07 -19.92 6.52
CA GLN A 104 -11.72 -21.26 6.99
C GLN A 104 -12.45 -21.60 8.31
N TRP A 105 -12.44 -20.69 9.28
CA TRP A 105 -13.14 -20.88 10.56
C TRP A 105 -14.66 -21.01 10.39
N ARG A 106 -15.26 -20.19 9.52
CA ARG A 106 -16.70 -20.26 9.22
C ARG A 106 -17.06 -21.55 8.50
N LYS A 107 -16.28 -21.95 7.49
CA LYS A 107 -16.46 -23.21 6.76
C LYS A 107 -16.35 -24.41 7.70
N ALA A 108 -15.34 -24.43 8.58
CA ALA A 108 -15.15 -25.48 9.58
C ALA A 108 -16.31 -25.58 10.58
N ARG A 109 -16.98 -24.46 10.86
CA ARG A 109 -18.15 -24.42 11.76
C ARG A 109 -19.50 -24.48 11.04
N GLY A 110 -19.52 -24.64 9.71
CA GLY A 110 -20.76 -24.64 8.92
C GLY A 110 -21.50 -23.29 8.90
N LEU A 111 -20.83 -22.19 9.24
CA LEU A 111 -21.43 -20.85 9.18
C LEU A 111 -21.38 -20.30 7.75
N PRO A 112 -22.46 -19.65 7.26
CA PRO A 112 -22.47 -19.07 5.92
C PRO A 112 -21.46 -17.92 5.83
N MET A 113 -20.76 -17.79 4.70
CA MET A 113 -19.76 -16.73 4.48
C MET A 113 -20.35 -15.31 4.62
N HIS A 114 -21.58 -15.11 4.17
CA HIS A 114 -22.29 -13.84 4.25
C HIS A 114 -23.35 -13.88 5.35
N ARG A 115 -23.45 -12.83 6.19
CA ARG A 115 -24.60 -12.69 7.10
C ARG A 115 -25.85 -12.53 6.23
N LYS A 116 -26.90 -13.34 6.46
CA LYS A 116 -28.18 -13.15 5.78
C LYS A 116 -28.60 -11.69 5.98
N THR A 117 -28.66 -10.91 4.91
CA THR A 117 -29.10 -9.51 4.99
C THR A 117 -30.53 -9.53 5.50
N ALA A 118 -30.74 -9.16 6.76
CA ALA A 118 -32.08 -8.93 7.24
C ALA A 118 -32.67 -7.81 6.37
N ARG A 119 -33.80 -8.08 5.68
CA ARG A 119 -34.48 -7.16 4.74
C ARG A 119 -34.85 -5.79 5.37
N LYS A 120 -34.53 -5.55 6.65
CA LYS A 120 -34.82 -4.32 7.41
C LYS A 120 -33.65 -3.80 8.27
N ALA A 121 -32.40 -4.20 8.05
CA ALA A 121 -31.25 -3.77 8.88
C ALA A 121 -30.85 -2.29 8.73
N GLY A 122 -31.46 -1.52 7.81
CA GLY A 122 -31.10 -0.12 7.53
C GLY A 122 -32.24 0.89 7.56
N LYS A 123 -33.48 0.48 7.91
CA LYS A 123 -34.59 1.45 8.00
C LYS A 123 -34.64 2.03 9.41
N ALA A 124 -34.08 3.24 9.56
CA ALA A 124 -34.24 4.03 10.78
C ALA A 124 -35.73 4.12 11.15
N LYS A 125 -36.10 3.61 12.33
CA LYS A 125 -37.45 3.72 12.87
C LYS A 125 -37.69 5.21 13.15
N ARG A 126 -38.36 5.91 12.23
CA ARG A 126 -38.79 7.30 12.43
C ARG A 126 -39.65 7.33 13.69
N ARG A 127 -39.11 7.89 14.78
CA ARG A 127 -39.89 8.24 15.97
C ARG A 127 -40.77 9.42 15.53
N ARG A 128 -42.09 9.20 15.53
CA ARG A 128 -43.06 10.29 15.46
C ARG A 128 -43.10 10.99 16.80
#